data_AF-A0A936MAV6-F1
#
_entry.id   AF-A0A936MAV6-F1
#
_cell.length_a   1.000
_cell.length_b   1.000
_cell.length_c   1.000
_cell.angle_alpha   90.00
_cell.angle_beta   90.00
_cell.angle_gamma   90.00
#
_symmetry.space_group_name_H-M   'P 1'
#
loop_
_entity.id
_entity.type
_entity.pdbx_description
1 polymer ?
#
loop_
_entity_poly.entity_id
_entity_poly.type
_entity_poly.pdbx_seq_one_letter_code
_entity_poly.pdbx_strand_id
1 'polypeptide(L)'
;MNSNDEITRKMLEQYRRQLEVYGHLVEERTGHKVSRLHLYYPKEESGSPYVTFEYEKNHIDETIRTFDTVVSKIEKKDFTIDPKMKTEKLCGNCDMRYHCNPKKYE
;
A
#
# COMPACT_ATOMS: atom_id res chain seq x y z
N MET A 1 16.29 14.62 0.58
CA MET A 1 15.96 13.39 -0.16
C MET A 1 16.10 13.69 -1.65
N ASN A 2 16.96 12.97 -2.39
CA ASN A 2 17.29 13.30 -3.79
C ASN A 2 16.30 12.66 -4.77
N SER A 3 15.81 13.47 -5.71
CA SER A 3 14.61 13.28 -6.52
C SER A 3 14.73 12.36 -7.75
N ASN A 4 15.27 11.15 -7.63
CA ASN A 4 15.33 10.21 -8.77
C ASN A 4 14.90 8.75 -8.47
N ASP A 5 14.29 8.49 -7.32
CA ASP A 5 14.07 7.12 -6.88
C ASP A 5 12.63 6.66 -7.15
N GLU A 6 12.43 5.95 -8.27
CA GLU A 6 11.16 5.29 -8.63
C GLU A 6 10.64 4.38 -7.51
N ILE A 7 11.56 3.82 -6.71
CA ILE A 7 11.26 3.00 -5.54
C ILE A 7 10.63 3.84 -4.44
N THR A 8 11.24 4.98 -4.08
CA THR A 8 10.67 5.94 -3.12
C THR A 8 9.28 6.41 -3.56
N ARG A 9 9.07 6.70 -4.84
CA ARG A 9 7.74 7.08 -5.36
C ARG A 9 6.72 5.96 -5.18
N LYS A 10 7.08 4.72 -5.54
CA LYS A 10 6.20 3.54 -5.37
C LYS A 10 5.86 3.29 -3.90
N MET A 11 6.84 3.46 -3.01
CA MET A 11 6.65 3.32 -1.57
C MET A 11 5.70 4.39 -1.01
N LEU A 12 5.89 5.65 -1.40
CA LEU A 12 4.98 6.74 -1.00
C LEU A 12 3.56 6.52 -1.51
N GLU A 13 3.39 6.02 -2.74
CA GLU A 13 2.06 5.64 -3.26
C GLU A 13 1.41 4.51 -2.45
N GLN A 14 2.19 3.52 -2.01
CA GLN A 14 1.66 2.46 -1.14
C GLN A 14 1.21 3.00 0.22
N TYR A 15 2.00 3.88 0.83
CA TYR A 15 1.60 4.53 2.09
C TYR A 15 0.38 5.42 1.92
N ARG A 16 0.29 6.15 0.81
CA ARG A 16 -0.89 6.95 0.45
C ARG A 16 -2.15 6.07 0.40
N ARG A 17 -2.11 4.94 -0.32
CA ARG A 17 -3.25 4.00 -0.39
C ARG A 17 -3.65 3.44 0.97
N GLN A 18 -2.68 3.14 1.84
CA GLN A 18 -2.99 2.70 3.22
C GLN A 18 -3.71 3.80 4.01
N LEU A 19 -3.23 5.04 3.90
CA LEU A 19 -3.87 6.19 4.56
C LEU A 19 -5.27 6.48 4.01
N GLU A 20 -5.52 6.27 2.72
CA GLU A 20 -6.86 6.37 2.11
C GLU A 20 -7.86 5.39 2.73
N VAL A 21 -7.44 4.14 2.94
CA VAL A 21 -8.29 3.13 3.63
C VAL A 21 -8.59 3.58 5.06
N TYR A 22 -7.60 4.07 5.80
CA TYR A 22 -7.83 4.58 7.17
C TYR A 22 -8.74 5.80 7.20
N GLY A 23 -8.54 6.74 6.27
CA GLY A 23 -9.38 7.92 6.16
C GLY A 23 -10.83 7.54 5.92
N HIS A 24 -11.09 6.63 4.97
CA HIS A 24 -12.42 6.11 4.69
C HIS A 24 -13.07 5.47 5.94
N LEU A 25 -12.34 4.60 6.66
CA LEU A 25 -12.83 3.97 7.89
C LEU A 25 -13.16 4.98 9.00
N VAL A 26 -12.37 6.06 9.12
CA VAL A 26 -12.64 7.13 10.10
C VAL A 26 -13.89 7.91 9.71
N GLU A 27 -14.07 8.25 8.43
CA GLU A 27 -15.28 8.91 7.95
C GLU A 27 -16.53 8.05 8.23
N GLU A 28 -16.48 6.75 7.93
CA GLU A 28 -17.60 5.83 8.17
C GLU A 28 -17.94 5.68 9.66
N ARG A 29 -16.91 5.56 10.53
CA ARG A 29 -17.11 5.34 11.96
C ARG A 29 -17.55 6.59 12.72
N THR A 30 -17.04 7.75 12.32
CA THR A 30 -17.22 9.00 13.07
C THR A 30 -18.19 9.97 12.41
N GLY A 31 -18.51 9.79 11.13
CA GLY A 31 -19.31 10.73 10.33
C GLY A 31 -18.59 12.04 9.97
N HIS A 32 -17.35 12.22 10.41
CA HIS A 32 -16.57 13.44 10.14
C HIS A 32 -15.80 13.29 8.84
N LYS A 33 -15.80 14.34 8.01
CA LYS A 33 -15.04 14.32 6.76
C LYS A 33 -13.55 14.48 7.00
N VAL A 34 -12.76 13.64 6.36
CA VAL A 34 -11.30 13.77 6.34
C VAL A 34 -10.91 14.74 5.22
N SER A 35 -10.06 15.71 5.52
CA SER A 35 -9.58 16.68 4.53
C SER A 35 -8.16 16.39 4.06
N ARG A 36 -7.31 15.82 4.94
CA ARG A 36 -5.90 15.57 4.68
C ARG A 36 -5.41 14.32 5.37
N LEU A 37 -4.42 13.69 4.76
CA LEU A 37 -3.75 12.50 5.26
C LEU A 37 -2.28 12.84 5.53
N HIS A 38 -1.76 12.48 6.71
CA HIS A 38 -0.38 12.78 7.09
C HIS A 38 0.39 11.49 7.39
N LEU A 39 1.55 11.35 6.75
CA LEU A 39 2.56 10.36 7.08
C LEU A 39 3.63 11.03 7.94
N TYR A 40 3.82 10.52 9.16
CA TYR A 40 4.75 11.08 10.14
C TYR A 40 6.06 10.27 10.18
N TYR A 41 7.20 10.97 10.10
CA TYR A 41 8.55 10.42 10.18
C TYR A 41 9.22 10.84 11.50
N PRO A 42 9.19 9.98 12.55
CA PRO A 42 9.67 10.36 13.88
C PRO A 42 11.18 10.63 13.97
N LYS A 43 11.96 10.19 12.97
CA LYS A 43 13.42 10.35 12.91
C LYS A 43 13.86 11.61 12.17
N GLU A 44 12.92 12.44 11.70
CA GLU A 44 13.24 13.71 11.05
C GLU A 44 13.44 14.80 12.11
N GLU A 45 14.67 15.31 12.21
CA GLU A 45 15.06 16.29 13.24
C GLU A 45 15.24 17.71 12.67
N SER A 46 15.30 17.85 11.34
CA SER A 46 15.75 19.09 10.68
C SER A 46 14.73 19.73 9.73
N GLY A 47 13.71 18.98 9.31
CA GLY A 47 12.64 19.44 8.42
C GLY A 47 11.23 19.22 8.98
N SER A 48 10.22 19.41 8.12
CA SER A 48 8.86 18.98 8.44
C SER A 48 8.82 17.46 8.54
N PRO A 49 8.43 16.87 9.69
CA PRO A 49 8.35 15.43 9.85
C PRO A 49 7.13 14.83 9.14
N TYR A 50 6.29 15.66 8.51
CA TYR A 50 5.06 15.26 7.84
C TYR A 50 5.22 15.28 6.33
N VAL A 51 4.77 14.19 5.69
CA VAL A 51 4.38 14.17 4.28
C VAL A 51 2.86 14.18 4.22
N THR A 52 2.29 15.16 3.51
CA THR A 52 0.84 15.38 3.44
C THR A 52 0.31 14.97 2.08
N PHE A 53 -0.81 14.26 2.08
CA PHE A 53 -1.58 13.94 0.89
C PHE A 53 -2.98 14.56 1.02
N GLU A 54 -3.49 15.06 -0.11
CA GLU A 54 -4.86 15.55 -0.19
C GLU A 54 -5.85 14.37 -0.19
N TYR A 55 -6.99 14.55 0.47
CA TYR A 55 -8.03 13.53 0.56
C TYR A 55 -8.98 13.64 -0.64
N GLU A 56 -8.74 12.85 -1.69
CA GLU A 56 -9.55 12.84 -2.90
C GLU A 56 -10.46 11.60 -2.98
N LYS A 57 -11.78 11.83 -2.90
CA LYS A 57 -12.79 10.76 -2.85
C LYS A 57 -12.70 9.77 -4.01
N ASN A 58 -12.41 10.24 -5.22
CA ASN A 58 -12.32 9.38 -6.40
C ASN A 58 -11.17 8.35 -6.31
N HIS A 59 -10.02 8.74 -5.75
CA HIS A 59 -8.89 7.84 -5.56
C HIS A 59 -9.17 6.81 -4.46
N ILE A 60 -9.91 7.23 -3.43
CA ILE A 60 -10.29 6.36 -2.31
C ILE A 60 -11.22 5.25 -2.79
N ASP A 61 -12.24 5.58 -3.58
CA ASP A 61 -13.17 4.57 -4.10
C ASP A 61 -12.45 3.50 -4.93
N GLU A 62 -11.41 3.87 -5.69
CA GLU A 62 -10.56 2.92 -6.43
C GLU A 62 -9.71 2.05 -5.47
N THR A 63 -9.11 2.67 -4.46
CA THR A 63 -8.33 1.98 -3.42
C THR A 63 -9.20 0.98 -2.65
N ILE A 64 -10.43 1.36 -2.26
CA ILE A 64 -11.40 0.50 -1.58
C ILE A 64 -11.83 -0.66 -2.48
N ARG A 65 -12.15 -0.42 -3.76
CA ARG A 65 -12.48 -1.51 -4.70
C ARG A 65 -11.33 -2.52 -4.86
N THR A 66 -10.11 -2.01 -4.91
CA THR A 66 -8.91 -2.86 -4.99
C THR A 66 -8.75 -3.69 -3.72
N PHE A 67 -8.98 -3.06 -2.56
CA PHE A 67 -8.96 -3.73 -1.26
C PHE A 67 -10.00 -4.84 -1.17
N ASP A 68 -11.26 -4.58 -1.55
CA ASP A 68 -12.35 -5.56 -1.56
C ASP A 68 -12.03 -6.76 -2.46
N THR A 69 -11.42 -6.50 -3.62
CA THR A 69 -10.99 -7.56 -4.55
C THR A 69 -9.96 -8.48 -3.88
N VAL A 70 -9.01 -7.92 -3.13
CA VAL A 70 -8.01 -8.69 -2.38
C VAL A 70 -8.64 -9.48 -1.26
N VAL A 71 -9.53 -8.86 -0.46
CA VAL A 71 -10.25 -9.55 0.63
C VAL A 71 -11.08 -10.71 0.09
N SER A 72 -11.82 -10.52 -1.00
CA SER A 72 -12.64 -11.57 -1.60
C SER A 72 -11.80 -12.79 -2.02
N LYS A 73 -10.58 -12.58 -2.53
CA LYS A 73 -9.66 -13.67 -2.85
C LYS A 73 -9.19 -14.40 -1.60
N ILE A 74 -8.83 -13.67 -0.54
CA ILE A 74 -8.39 -14.24 0.73
C ILE A 74 -9.50 -15.11 1.34
N GLU A 75 -10.74 -14.62 1.38
CA GLU A 75 -11.90 -15.35 1.91
C GLU A 75 -12.18 -16.64 1.14
N LYS A 76 -11.98 -16.62 -0.19
CA LYS A 76 -12.10 -17.79 -1.06
C LYS A 76 -10.88 -18.71 -1.01
N LYS A 77 -9.84 -18.36 -0.25
CA LYS A 77 -8.53 -19.03 -0.22
C LYS A 77 -7.88 -19.11 -1.61
N ASP A 78 -8.18 -18.14 -2.48
CA ASP A 78 -7.55 -18.01 -3.79
C ASP A 78 -6.22 -17.25 -3.65
N PHE A 79 -5.16 -18.02 -3.46
CA PHE A 79 -3.78 -17.52 -3.40
C PHE A 79 -3.04 -17.71 -4.73
N THR A 80 -3.77 -17.86 -5.84
CA THR A 80 -3.14 -17.98 -7.16
C THR A 80 -2.43 -16.68 -7.52
N ILE A 81 -1.17 -16.81 -7.96
CA ILE A 81 -0.32 -15.69 -8.36
C ILE A 81 -0.02 -15.86 -9.83
N ASP A 82 -0.28 -14.81 -10.62
CA ASP A 82 0.12 -14.76 -12.04
C ASP A 82 1.64 -14.99 -12.14
N PRO A 83 2.09 -16.04 -12.84
CA PRO A 83 3.52 -16.32 -13.04
C PRO A 83 4.30 -15.11 -13.57
N LYS A 84 3.67 -14.21 -14.35
CA LYS A 84 4.29 -12.99 -14.89
C LYS A 84 4.64 -11.96 -13.81
N MET A 85 4.00 -12.02 -12.65
CA MET A 85 4.32 -11.13 -11.51
C MET A 85 5.52 -11.61 -10.69
N LYS A 86 5.97 -12.87 -10.88
CA LYS A 86 7.10 -13.45 -10.15
C LYS A 86 8.42 -12.97 -10.75
N THR A 87 8.87 -11.79 -10.33
CA THR A 87 10.16 -11.22 -10.72
C THR A 87 11.18 -11.33 -9.58
N GLU A 88 12.47 -11.41 -9.90
CA GLU A 88 13.53 -11.45 -8.87
C GLU A 88 13.46 -10.22 -7.95
N LYS A 89 13.18 -9.05 -8.54
CA LYS A 89 13.04 -7.79 -7.80
C LYS A 89 11.95 -7.84 -6.72
N LEU A 90 10.85 -8.55 -6.97
CA LEU A 90 9.74 -8.68 -6.01
C LEU A 90 9.91 -9.92 -5.11
N CYS A 91 10.41 -11.03 -5.63
CA CYS A 91 10.44 -12.30 -4.93
C CYS A 91 11.74 -12.55 -4.14
N GLY A 92 12.87 -11.92 -4.51
CA GLY A 92 14.18 -12.21 -3.92
C GLY A 92 14.24 -11.95 -2.41
N ASN A 93 13.57 -10.89 -1.95
CA ASN A 93 13.45 -10.53 -0.52
C ASN A 93 12.06 -10.82 0.06
N CYS A 94 11.22 -11.58 -0.64
CA CYS A 94 9.88 -11.93 -0.17
C CYS A 94 9.95 -13.13 0.77
N ASP A 95 9.41 -13.02 1.98
CA ASP A 95 9.37 -14.15 2.93
C ASP A 95 8.48 -15.30 2.43
N MET A 96 7.47 -14.98 1.62
CA MET A 96 6.55 -15.96 1.04
C MET A 96 7.12 -16.69 -0.19
N ARG A 97 8.38 -16.42 -0.58
CA ARG A 97 9.00 -16.95 -1.81
C ARG A 97 9.02 -18.48 -1.87
N TYR A 98 9.18 -19.14 -0.71
CA TYR A 98 9.18 -20.60 -0.60
C TYR A 98 7.79 -21.21 -0.77
N HIS A 99 6.73 -20.47 -0.45
CA HIS A 99 5.35 -20.92 -0.62
C HIS A 99 4.84 -20.65 -2.04
N CYS A 100 5.26 -19.54 -2.66
CA CYS A 100 4.76 -19.15 -3.97
C CYS A 100 5.52 -19.79 -5.14
N ASN A 101 6.77 -20.22 -4.93
CA ASN A 101 7.58 -20.89 -5.96
C ASN A 101 8.60 -21.86 -5.34
N PRO A 102 8.14 -22.96 -4.71
CA PRO A 102 9.01 -23.90 -4.00
C PRO A 102 10.15 -24.43 -4.89
N LYS A 103 9.85 -24.83 -6.13
CA LYS A 103 10.82 -25.40 -7.09
C LYS A 103 12.01 -24.50 -7.45
N LYS A 104 11.94 -23.19 -7.23
CA LYS A 104 13.03 -22.24 -7.55
C LYS A 104 14.03 -22.09 -6.39
N TYR A 105 13.59 -22.38 -5.16
CA TYR A 105 14.36 -22.13 -3.94
C TYR A 105 14.58 -23.41 -3.11
N GLU A 106 14.33 -24.57 -3.72
CA GLU A 106 14.78 -25.90 -3.25
C GLU A 106 16.29 -26.07 -3.45
#